data_AF-A0A7S2ICF7-F1
#
_entry.id   AF-A0A7S2ICF7-F1
#
_cell.length_a   1.000
_cell.length_b   1.000
_cell.length_c   1.000
_cell.angle_alpha   90.00
_cell.angle_beta   90.00
_cell.angle_gamma   90.00
#
_symmetry.space_group_name_H-M   'P 1'
#
loop_
_entity.id
_entity.type
_entity.pdbx_description
1 polymer ?
#
loop_
_entity_poly.entity_id
_entity_poly.type
_entity_poly.pdbx_seq_one_letter_code
_entity_poly.pdbx_strand_id
1 'polypeptide(L)'
;ENLAFTAASITQHTDNPYRDPVPGVQLLHCLRQAPGSGGETLLVDGFAAAERLRAACPDAFEMLARLPRAYRYVDAERCTDLRTDSFPVLEVDGPGGAVRR
;
A
#
# COMPACT_ATOMS: atom_id res chain seq x y z
N GLU A 1 -15.60 2.85 -7.27
CA GLU A 1 -15.63 1.37 -7.16
C GLU A 1 -14.28 0.90 -6.63
N ASN A 2 -14.26 -0.06 -5.71
CA ASN A 2 -13.02 -0.60 -5.14
C ASN A 2 -12.63 -1.87 -5.90
N LEU A 3 -11.41 -1.93 -6.44
CA LEU A 3 -10.90 -3.09 -7.19
C LEU A 3 -10.96 -4.39 -6.39
N ALA A 4 -10.88 -4.31 -5.06
CA ALA A 4 -11.01 -5.44 -4.14
C ALA A 4 -12.35 -6.19 -4.22
N PHE A 5 -13.38 -5.58 -4.82
CA PHE A 5 -14.70 -6.21 -5.00
C PHE A 5 -14.92 -6.75 -6.41
N THR A 6 -13.86 -6.86 -7.21
CA THR A 6 -13.91 -7.37 -8.58
C THR A 6 -13.05 -8.64 -8.72
N ALA A 7 -13.17 -9.34 -9.85
CA ALA A 7 -12.29 -10.46 -10.19
C ALA A 7 -10.93 -10.01 -10.79
N ALA A 8 -10.67 -8.71 -10.85
CA ALA A 8 -9.43 -8.20 -11.41
C ALA A 8 -8.24 -8.51 -10.49
N SER A 9 -7.07 -8.73 -11.09
CA SER A 9 -5.83 -8.89 -10.35
C SER A 9 -5.48 -7.61 -9.59
N ILE A 10 -5.08 -7.76 -8.33
CA ILE A 10 -4.59 -6.65 -7.53
C ILE A 10 -3.10 -6.82 -7.31
N THR A 11 -2.31 -5.85 -7.77
CA THR A 11 -0.86 -5.84 -7.55
C THR A 11 -0.55 -5.61 -6.06
N GLN A 12 0.68 -5.81 -5.66
CA GLN A 12 1.07 -5.67 -4.26
C GLN A 12 0.86 -4.23 -3.79
N HIS A 13 0.22 -4.08 -2.64
CA HIS A 13 -0.21 -2.81 -2.08
C HIS A 13 -0.27 -2.91 -0.56
N THR A 14 -0.27 -1.74 0.08
CA THR A 14 -0.69 -1.59 1.48
C THR A 14 -2.12 -1.08 1.51
N ASP A 15 -2.89 -1.54 2.49
CA ASP A 15 -4.30 -1.20 2.60
C ASP A 15 -4.52 0.17 3.22
N ASN A 16 -5.52 0.88 2.70
CA ASN A 16 -6.09 2.06 3.34
C ASN A 16 -5.07 3.20 3.65
N PRO A 17 -4.18 3.60 2.72
CA PRO A 17 -3.27 4.72 2.94
C PRO A 17 -4.01 6.05 3.13
N TYR A 18 -5.28 6.13 2.74
CA TYR A 18 -6.15 7.29 2.96
C TYR A 18 -6.68 7.43 4.40
N ARG A 19 -6.22 6.62 5.37
CA ARG A 19 -6.54 6.74 6.80
C ARG A 19 -5.34 7.28 7.58
N ASP A 20 -5.61 7.93 8.71
CA ASP A 20 -4.58 8.35 9.66
C ASP A 20 -5.04 8.06 11.11
N PRO A 21 -4.37 7.15 11.85
CA PRO A 21 -3.25 6.33 11.39
C PRO A 21 -3.69 5.24 10.40
N VAL A 22 -2.76 4.80 9.54
CA VAL A 22 -3.00 3.65 8.65
C VAL A 22 -3.02 2.35 9.46
N PRO A 23 -3.88 1.38 9.12
CA PRO A 23 -3.93 0.09 9.81
C PRO A 23 -2.59 -0.65 9.74
N GLY A 24 -2.05 -1.05 10.90
CA GLY A 24 -0.79 -1.81 10.98
C GLY A 24 -0.93 -3.33 10.83
N VAL A 25 -2.15 -3.87 10.96
CA VAL A 25 -2.43 -5.31 10.85
C VAL A 25 -3.70 -5.52 10.02
N GLN A 26 -3.65 -6.47 9.08
CA GLN A 26 -4.78 -6.89 8.26
C GLN A 26 -5.03 -8.40 8.46
N LEU A 27 -6.30 -8.76 8.67
CA LEU A 27 -6.75 -10.15 8.80
C LEU A 27 -7.67 -10.48 7.63
N LEU A 28 -7.35 -11.53 6.88
CA LEU A 28 -8.16 -12.04 5.78
C LEU A 28 -8.56 -13.49 6.07
N HIS A 29 -9.86 -13.78 5.99
CA HIS A 29 -10.41 -15.11 6.22
C HIS A 29 -11.14 -15.58 4.96
N CYS A 30 -10.60 -16.61 4.31
CA CYS A 30 -11.26 -17.24 3.16
C CYS A 30 -12.44 -18.09 3.66
N LEU A 31 -13.67 -17.63 3.40
CA LEU A 31 -14.89 -18.41 3.67
C LEU A 31 -15.23 -19.35 2.50
N ARG A 32 -14.99 -18.90 1.27
CA ARG A 32 -15.11 -19.69 0.04
C ARG A 32 -14.10 -19.20 -0.98
N GLN A 33 -13.39 -20.13 -1.60
CA GLN A 33 -12.51 -19.84 -2.72
C GLN A 33 -13.33 -19.85 -4.03
N ALA A 34 -12.94 -19.02 -5.00
CA ALA A 34 -13.58 -19.03 -6.32
C ALA A 34 -13.31 -20.35 -7.07
N PRO A 35 -14.26 -20.85 -7.88
CA PRO A 35 -14.02 -22.04 -8.71
C PRO A 35 -13.04 -21.70 -9.86
N GLY A 36 -12.18 -22.66 -10.22
CA GLY A 36 -11.19 -22.50 -11.29
C GLY A 36 -9.79 -22.15 -10.79
N SER A 37 -8.95 -21.61 -11.67
CA SER A 37 -7.59 -21.15 -11.38
C SER A 37 -7.56 -19.66 -11.06
N GLY A 38 -6.62 -19.22 -10.23
CA GLY A 38 -6.48 -17.82 -9.82
C GLY A 38 -6.81 -17.60 -8.34
N GLY A 39 -6.83 -16.33 -7.93
CA GLY A 39 -7.13 -15.95 -6.55
C GLY A 39 -6.02 -16.28 -5.56
N GLU A 40 -4.80 -16.51 -6.05
CA GLU A 40 -3.63 -16.72 -5.22
C GLU A 40 -3.29 -15.47 -4.43
N THR A 41 -3.00 -15.65 -3.14
CA THR A 41 -2.48 -14.57 -2.31
C THR A 41 -1.01 -14.34 -2.63
N LEU A 42 -0.64 -13.09 -2.92
CA LEU A 42 0.74 -12.66 -3.08
C LEU A 42 1.12 -11.73 -1.92
N LEU A 43 2.26 -12.02 -1.28
CA LEU A 43 2.85 -11.21 -0.21
C LEU A 43 4.29 -10.86 -0.56
N VAL A 44 4.72 -9.68 -0.13
CA VAL A 44 6.10 -9.18 -0.29
C VAL A 44 6.51 -8.51 1.00
N ASP A 45 7.77 -8.68 1.36
CA ASP A 45 8.41 -7.87 2.38
C ASP A 45 8.74 -6.49 1.80
N GLY A 46 7.92 -5.50 2.14
CA GLY A 46 8.07 -4.11 1.69
C GLY A 46 9.39 -3.48 2.13
N PHE A 47 9.90 -3.84 3.32
CA PHE A 47 11.18 -3.32 3.82
C PHE A 47 12.33 -3.88 3.02
N ALA A 48 12.37 -5.19 2.78
CA ALA A 48 13.38 -5.79 1.93
C ALA A 48 13.33 -5.24 0.48
N ALA A 49 12.14 -4.97 -0.06
CA ALA A 49 11.99 -4.35 -1.37
C ALA A 49 12.54 -2.92 -1.41
N ALA A 50 12.26 -2.13 -0.37
CA ALA A 50 12.75 -0.77 -0.24
C ALA A 50 14.29 -0.71 -0.10
N GLU A 51 14.90 -1.61 0.70
CA GLU A 51 16.36 -1.69 0.82
C GLU A 51 17.04 -2.14 -0.47
N ARG A 52 16.43 -3.09 -1.20
CA ARG A 52 16.91 -3.46 -2.54
C ARG A 52 16.86 -2.29 -3.51
N LEU A 53 15.79 -1.48 -3.45
CA LEU A 53 15.68 -0.27 -4.26
C LEU A 53 16.76 0.75 -3.86
N ARG A 54 16.98 0.97 -2.56
CA ARG A 54 18.01 1.88 -2.05
C ARG A 54 19.40 1.52 -2.59
N ALA A 55 19.74 0.23 -2.64
CA ALA A 55 21.02 -0.24 -3.15
C ALA A 55 21.11 -0.17 -4.69
N ALA A 56 20.04 -0.55 -5.40
CA ALA A 56 20.05 -0.66 -6.86
C ALA A 56 19.81 0.67 -7.59
N CYS A 57 19.01 1.57 -7.01
CA CYS A 57 18.67 2.87 -7.58
C CYS A 57 18.39 3.90 -6.46
N PRO A 58 19.44 4.49 -5.86
CA PRO A 58 19.33 5.44 -4.76
C PRO A 58 18.44 6.65 -5.08
N ASP A 59 18.50 7.17 -6.32
CA ASP A 59 17.71 8.33 -6.74
C ASP A 59 16.21 8.04 -6.73
N ALA A 60 15.81 6.84 -7.18
CA ALA A 60 14.41 6.41 -7.12
C ALA A 60 13.95 6.19 -5.68
N PHE A 61 14.82 5.63 -4.82
CA PHE A 61 14.54 5.51 -3.39
C PHE A 61 14.31 6.88 -2.75
N GLU A 62 15.22 7.84 -2.95
CA GLU A 62 15.10 9.20 -2.41
C GLU A 62 13.84 9.91 -2.93
N MET A 63 13.51 9.73 -4.22
CA MET A 63 12.28 10.26 -4.79
C MET A 63 11.04 9.72 -4.07
N LEU A 64 10.95 8.39 -3.87
CA LEU A 64 9.82 7.76 -3.19
C LEU A 64 9.76 8.08 -1.70
N ALA A 65 10.90 8.38 -1.07
CA ALA A 65 11.01 8.75 0.33
C ALA A 65 10.69 10.22 0.62
N ARG A 66 10.76 11.10 -0.39
CA ARG A 66 10.60 12.56 -0.20
C ARG A 66 9.35 13.13 -0.84
N LEU A 67 8.87 12.58 -1.94
CA LEU A 67 7.73 13.14 -2.65
C LEU A 67 6.42 12.79 -1.94
N PRO A 68 5.72 13.75 -1.33
CA PRO A 68 4.47 13.47 -0.66
C PRO A 68 3.38 13.13 -1.70
N ARG A 69 2.50 12.19 -1.32
CA ARG A 69 1.34 11.78 -2.12
C ARG A 69 0.09 11.92 -1.28
N ALA A 70 -0.95 12.48 -1.89
CA ALA A 70 -2.28 12.51 -1.30
C ALA A 70 -3.00 11.20 -1.64
N TYR A 71 -3.60 10.57 -0.63
CA TYR A 71 -4.43 9.38 -0.80
C TYR A 71 -5.88 9.73 -0.49
N ARG A 72 -6.80 9.22 -1.30
CA ARG A 72 -8.24 9.45 -1.16
C ARG A 72 -9.03 8.21 -1.53
N TYR A 73 -10.09 7.95 -0.78
CA TYR A 73 -11.11 6.96 -1.08
C TYR A 73 -12.47 7.63 -1.11
N VAL A 74 -13.24 7.41 -2.18
CA VAL A 74 -14.60 7.94 -2.33
C VAL A 74 -15.56 6.79 -2.63
N ASP A 75 -16.62 6.71 -1.84
CA ASP A 75 -17.76 5.82 -2.03
C ASP A 75 -19.03 6.68 -1.94
N ALA A 76 -19.58 7.03 -3.11
CA ALA A 76 -20.75 7.90 -3.20
C ALA A 76 -22.03 7.22 -2.69
N GLU A 77 -22.15 5.91 -2.86
CA GLU A 77 -23.32 5.15 -2.40
C GLU A 77 -23.40 5.11 -0.88
N ARG A 78 -22.24 5.03 -0.22
CA ARG A 78 -22.12 5.05 1.24
C ARG A 78 -21.79 6.42 1.82
N CYS A 79 -21.91 7.49 1.02
CA CYS A 79 -21.59 8.86 1.42
C CYS A 79 -20.24 9.01 2.15
N THR A 80 -19.22 8.25 1.72
CA THR A 80 -17.90 8.21 2.36
C THR A 80 -16.86 8.91 1.50
N ASP A 81 -16.08 9.81 2.11
CA ASP A 81 -14.93 10.48 1.48
C ASP A 81 -13.79 10.55 2.51
N LEU A 82 -12.84 9.63 2.39
CA LEU A 82 -11.67 9.54 3.28
C LEU A 82 -10.46 10.15 2.57
N ARG A 83 -9.72 10.98 3.31
CA ARG A 83 -8.52 11.66 2.85
C ARG A 83 -7.52 11.69 3.99
N THR A 84 -6.25 11.62 3.63
CA THR A 84 -5.14 11.79 4.56
C THR A 84 -4.31 13.01 4.16
N ASP A 85 -3.52 13.52 5.11
CA ASP A 85 -2.45 14.45 4.80
C ASP A 85 -1.41 13.77 3.90
N SER A 86 -0.74 14.55 3.04
CA SER A 86 0.14 13.94 2.05
C SER A 86 1.42 13.41 2.69
N PHE A 87 1.73 12.13 2.49
CA PHE A 87 2.93 11.47 2.98
C PHE A 87 3.63 10.69 1.85
N PRO A 88 4.95 10.42 1.94
CA PRO A 88 5.69 9.72 0.90
C PRO A 88 5.32 8.24 0.82
N VAL A 89 5.68 7.60 -0.30
CA VAL A 89 5.47 6.15 -0.47
C VAL A 89 6.35 5.34 0.48
N LEU A 90 7.55 5.84 0.77
CA LEU A 90 8.46 5.28 1.76
C LEU A 90 8.67 6.29 2.89
N GLU A 91 8.46 5.88 4.13
CA GLU A 91 8.84 6.67 5.29
C GLU A 91 10.13 6.11 5.90
N VAL A 92 11.06 7.01 6.19
CA VAL A 92 12.36 6.68 6.78
C VAL A 92 12.55 7.44 8.08
N ASP A 93 13.30 6.85 9.02
CA ASP A 93 13.67 7.46 10.29
C ASP A 93 14.76 8.54 10.11
N GLY A 94 14.41 9.60 9.38
CA GLY A 94 15.32 10.68 9.00
C GLY A 94 16.20 10.35 7.77
N PRO A 95 17.06 11.31 7.35
CA PRO A 95 17.93 11.12 6.19
C PRO A 95 18.88 9.92 6.37
N GLY A 96 18.81 8.95 5.45
CA GLY A 96 19.61 7.72 5.53
C GLY A 96 19.18 6.72 6.63
N GLY A 97 18.04 6.96 7.28
CA GLY A 97 17.50 6.10 8.33
C GLY A 97 16.89 4.80 7.81
N ALA A 98 16.49 3.93 8.74
CA ALA A 98 15.77 2.70 8.42
C ALA A 98 14.41 3.02 7.78
N VAL A 99 13.95 2.13 6.89
CA VAL A 99 12.58 2.19 6.37
C VAL A 99 11.61 1.83 7.50
N ARG A 100 10.66 2.72 7.77
CA ARG A 100 9.62 2.57 8.79
C ARG A 100 8.29 2.12 8.19
N ARG A 101 7.96 2.62 7.00
CA ARG A 101 6.70 2.35 6.30
C ARG A 101 6.86 2.42 4.80
#